data_AF-A0A7V4ZFX5-F1
#
_entry.id   AF-A0A7V4ZFX5-F1
#
_cell.length_a   1.000
_cell.length_b   1.000
_cell.length_c   1.000
_cell.angle_alpha   90.00
_cell.angle_beta   90.00
_cell.angle_gamma   90.00
#
_symmetry.space_group_name_H-M   'P 1'
#
loop_
_entity.id
_entity.type
_entity.pdbx_description
1 polymer ?
#
loop_
_entity_poly.entity_id
_entity_poly.type
_entity_poly.pdbx_seq_one_letter_code
_entity_poly.pdbx_strand_id
1 'polypeptide(L)'
;MRPYMILNVIPSLPPSLVRLAELAYNLRWTWDHDTRDLFRRLDSDLWERSGHNPVAMLGAIAQSRLEAAARDDGFLAHFQRVCEQFDRYMANQRAWYSQHCAEAPECRVAYFSPEFGLTECIPIYSGGLGVLSGDHLKSASDLGIHMVGVGLLYQFGYFSQYLSPDGWQQEYYPVNDFYNMPLQLMRKPDGAPVIVQVNYPDAPVSAQVWRIQVGRVPLYMLDSNLQQNRPRDREITGKLYGGDREMRIRQEILLGIGGYRALMALGIEPTVCHMNEGHAAFLCLERVRVLMDRFGLNFYEAAELARAGNMFTTHTSVPAGIDVFAP
;
A
#
# COMPACT_ATOMS: atom_id res chain seq x y z
N MET A 1 3.52 -7.18 21.02
CA MET A 1 2.23 -7.46 21.74
C MET A 1 1.13 -6.70 21.02
N ARG A 2 0.07 -7.35 20.53
CA ARG A 2 -1.15 -6.63 20.15
C ARG A 2 -1.91 -6.25 21.44
N PRO A 3 -2.51 -5.06 21.53
CA PRO A 3 -3.35 -4.70 22.67
C PRO A 3 -4.58 -5.62 22.76
N TYR A 4 -5.00 -5.96 23.99
CA TYR A 4 -6.15 -6.83 24.27
C TYR A 4 -7.51 -6.23 23.86
N MET A 5 -7.55 -4.92 23.58
CA MET A 5 -8.72 -4.19 23.13
C MET A 5 -8.27 -3.11 22.15
N ILE A 6 -8.86 -3.08 20.94
CA ILE A 6 -8.64 -2.03 19.95
C ILE A 6 -9.85 -1.09 20.04
N LEU A 7 -9.66 0.11 20.58
CA LEU A 7 -10.66 1.17 20.54
C LEU A 7 -10.43 2.00 19.26
N ASN A 8 -11.28 1.81 18.25
CA ASN A 8 -11.28 2.66 17.07
C ASN A 8 -12.11 3.91 17.35
N VAL A 9 -11.44 5.06 17.52
CA VAL A 9 -12.11 6.36 17.66
C VAL A 9 -12.38 6.90 16.26
N ILE A 10 -13.65 6.91 15.85
CA ILE A 10 -14.07 7.51 14.58
C ILE A 10 -14.46 8.97 14.88
N PRO A 11 -13.85 9.96 14.21
CA PRO A 11 -14.21 11.35 14.43
C PRO A 11 -15.65 11.63 14.00
N SER A 12 -16.38 12.35 14.84
CA SER A 12 -17.74 12.80 14.53
C SER A 12 -17.69 14.05 13.65
N LEU A 13 -17.46 13.86 12.35
CA LEU A 13 -17.40 14.94 11.39
C LEU A 13 -18.77 15.64 11.23
N PRO A 14 -18.83 16.98 11.30
CA PRO A 14 -20.04 17.72 10.93
C PRO A 14 -20.50 17.36 9.51
N PRO A 15 -21.81 17.38 9.20
CA PRO A 15 -22.31 17.03 7.87
C PRO A 15 -21.66 17.82 6.72
N SER A 16 -21.35 19.10 6.96
CA SER A 16 -20.67 19.97 5.99
C SER A 16 -19.21 19.60 5.75
N LEU A 17 -18.59 18.80 6.62
CA LEU A 17 -17.17 18.42 6.59
C LEU A 17 -16.96 16.90 6.42
N VAL A 18 -18.02 16.13 6.14
CA VAL A 18 -17.96 14.65 6.08
C VAL A 18 -16.92 14.13 5.08
N ARG A 19 -16.65 14.89 4.00
CA ARG A 19 -15.67 14.53 2.97
C ARG A 19 -14.21 14.73 3.40
N LEU A 20 -13.93 15.31 4.58
CA LEU A 20 -12.57 15.32 5.14
C LEU A 20 -12.03 13.90 5.30
N ALA A 21 -12.90 12.93 5.65
CA ALA A 21 -12.50 11.53 5.73
C ALA A 21 -12.06 10.99 4.36
N GLU A 22 -12.80 11.30 3.29
CA GLU A 22 -12.44 10.90 1.93
C GLU A 22 -11.07 11.46 1.52
N LEU A 23 -10.84 12.76 1.77
CA LEU A 23 -9.57 13.40 1.50
C LEU A 23 -8.43 12.81 2.33
N ALA A 24 -8.68 12.47 3.61
CA ALA A 24 -7.65 11.92 4.50
C ALA A 24 -7.16 10.53 4.06
N TYR A 25 -8.07 9.67 3.58
CA TYR A 25 -7.74 8.30 3.16
C TYR A 25 -7.19 8.19 1.73
N ASN A 26 -7.12 9.28 0.96
CA ASN A 26 -6.54 9.28 -0.38
C ASN A 26 -5.25 10.11 -0.43
N LEU A 27 -4.11 9.44 -0.67
CA LEU A 27 -2.78 10.07 -0.61
C LEU A 27 -2.50 11.14 -1.66
N ARG A 28 -3.45 11.48 -2.54
CA ARG A 28 -3.34 12.66 -3.42
C ARG A 28 -2.92 13.92 -2.64
N TRP A 29 -3.34 14.07 -1.39
CA TRP A 29 -2.90 15.18 -0.53
C TRP A 29 -1.38 15.30 -0.36
N THR A 30 -0.61 14.23 -0.60
CA THR A 30 0.85 14.24 -0.51
C THR A 30 1.51 15.04 -1.64
N TRP A 31 0.87 15.17 -2.81
CA TRP A 31 1.34 16.01 -3.93
C TRP A 31 0.37 17.14 -4.33
N ASP A 32 -0.76 17.26 -3.64
CA ASP A 32 -1.71 18.37 -3.80
C ASP A 32 -1.61 19.36 -2.63
N HIS A 33 -0.98 20.51 -2.90
CA HIS A 33 -0.71 21.52 -1.88
C HIS A 33 -1.98 22.10 -1.26
N ASP A 34 -3.04 22.32 -2.04
CA ASP A 34 -4.31 22.86 -1.55
C ASP A 34 -4.95 21.93 -0.50
N THR A 35 -4.97 20.60 -0.76
CA THR A 35 -5.50 19.62 0.19
C THR A 35 -4.66 19.56 1.47
N ARG A 36 -3.33 19.64 1.35
CA ARG A 36 -2.44 19.66 2.53
C ARG A 36 -2.64 20.92 3.37
N ASP A 37 -2.80 22.06 2.72
CA ASP A 37 -3.03 23.35 3.38
C ASP A 37 -4.39 23.40 4.09
N LEU A 38 -5.40 22.71 3.55
CA LEU A 38 -6.69 22.52 4.19
C LEU A 38 -6.55 21.84 5.56
N PHE A 39 -5.82 20.72 5.64
CA PHE A 39 -5.56 20.04 6.91
C PHE A 39 -4.73 20.91 7.86
N ARG A 40 -3.67 21.57 7.38
CA ARG A 40 -2.87 22.47 8.22
C ARG A 40 -3.70 23.63 8.78
N ARG A 41 -4.67 24.15 8.03
CA ARG A 41 -5.56 25.24 8.49
C ARG A 41 -6.53 24.78 9.57
N LEU A 42 -6.91 23.50 9.60
CA LEU A 42 -7.71 22.96 10.69
C LEU A 42 -6.95 23.10 12.02
N ASP A 43 -5.72 22.61 12.11
CA ASP A 43 -4.87 22.76 13.28
C ASP A 43 -3.40 22.48 12.90
N SER A 44 -2.58 23.53 12.87
CA SER A 44 -1.19 23.43 12.43
C SER A 44 -0.33 22.60 13.38
N ASP A 45 -0.56 22.74 14.68
CA ASP A 45 0.27 22.05 15.68
C ASP A 45 -0.11 20.57 15.73
N LEU A 46 -1.39 20.25 15.59
CA LEU A 46 -1.84 18.86 15.49
C LEU A 46 -1.38 18.21 14.18
N TRP A 47 -1.35 18.96 13.07
CA TRP A 47 -0.78 18.49 11.80
C TRP A 47 0.68 18.01 11.99
N GLU A 48 1.54 18.81 12.63
CA GLU A 48 2.92 18.42 12.92
C GLU A 48 3.00 17.23 13.91
N ARG A 49 2.27 17.27 15.03
CA ARG A 49 2.30 16.19 16.04
C ARG A 49 1.75 14.86 15.52
N SER A 50 0.86 14.89 14.53
CA SER A 50 0.32 13.68 13.89
C SER A 50 1.30 13.03 12.90
N GLY A 51 2.47 13.63 12.68
CA GLY A 51 3.40 13.18 11.64
C GLY A 51 2.82 13.37 10.24
N HIS A 52 2.12 14.49 10.02
CA HIS A 52 1.49 14.84 8.74
C HIS A 52 0.48 13.78 8.26
N ASN A 53 -0.20 13.14 9.21
CA ASN A 53 -1.19 12.09 8.95
C ASN A 53 -2.60 12.64 9.16
N PRO A 54 -3.37 12.92 8.09
CA PRO A 54 -4.72 13.46 8.23
C PRO A 54 -5.69 12.50 8.91
N VAL A 55 -5.48 11.18 8.82
CA VAL A 55 -6.33 10.20 9.52
C VAL A 55 -6.12 10.29 11.04
N ALA A 56 -4.88 10.22 11.49
CA ALA A 56 -4.55 10.37 12.92
C ALA A 56 -4.94 11.76 13.44
N MET A 57 -4.72 12.82 12.64
CA MET A 57 -5.12 14.18 12.97
C MET A 57 -6.63 14.27 13.21
N LEU A 58 -7.46 13.76 12.30
CA LEU A 58 -8.91 13.80 12.46
C LEU A 58 -9.35 12.96 13.67
N GLY A 59 -8.70 11.84 13.97
CA GLY A 59 -9.00 11.05 15.17
C GLY A 59 -8.68 11.77 16.50
N ALA A 60 -7.76 12.75 16.47
CA ALA A 60 -7.29 13.47 17.67
C ALA A 60 -7.81 14.91 17.79
N ILE A 61 -8.41 15.48 16.73
CA ILE A 61 -8.85 16.88 16.72
C ILE A 61 -10.03 17.11 17.68
N ALA A 62 -10.01 18.25 18.37
CA ALA A 62 -11.11 18.62 19.26
C ALA A 62 -12.40 18.87 18.48
N GLN A 63 -13.53 18.34 18.97
CA GLN A 63 -14.84 18.51 18.32
C GLN A 63 -15.20 20.00 18.12
N SER A 64 -14.90 20.85 19.10
CA SER A 64 -15.12 22.30 19.03
C SER A 64 -14.38 22.96 17.86
N ARG A 65 -13.22 22.42 17.45
CA ARG A 65 -12.46 22.92 16.32
C ARG A 65 -13.13 22.57 14.99
N LEU A 66 -13.64 21.35 14.86
CA LEU A 66 -14.43 20.93 13.69
C LEU A 66 -15.73 21.75 13.57
N GLU A 67 -16.42 22.00 14.68
CA GLU A 67 -17.61 22.83 14.71
C GLU A 67 -17.33 24.29 14.35
N ALA A 68 -16.20 24.84 14.81
CA ALA A 68 -15.77 26.18 14.41
C ALA A 68 -15.45 26.25 12.91
N ALA A 69 -14.70 25.28 12.38
CA ALA A 69 -14.40 25.19 10.94
C ALA A 69 -15.66 25.03 10.10
N ALA A 70 -16.67 24.30 10.59
CA ALA A 70 -17.97 24.14 9.93
C ALA A 70 -18.83 25.42 9.91
N ARG A 71 -18.45 26.47 10.67
CA ARG A 71 -19.10 27.79 10.70
C ARG A 71 -18.22 28.90 10.10
N ASP A 72 -17.00 28.58 9.67
CA ASP A 72 -16.07 29.52 9.01
C ASP A 72 -16.30 29.45 7.49
N ASP A 73 -16.97 30.48 6.94
CA ASP A 73 -17.25 30.59 5.50
C ASP A 73 -15.98 30.52 4.64
N GLY A 74 -14.88 31.09 5.11
CA GLY A 74 -13.61 31.06 4.41
C GLY A 74 -12.96 29.67 4.42
N PHE A 75 -13.19 28.88 5.47
CA PHE A 75 -12.76 27.48 5.52
C PHE A 75 -13.64 26.62 4.61
N LEU A 76 -14.97 26.80 4.66
CA LEU A 76 -15.91 26.05 3.82
C LEU A 76 -15.68 26.31 2.33
N ALA A 77 -15.44 27.56 1.92
CA ALA A 77 -15.11 27.88 0.53
C ALA A 77 -13.80 27.20 0.09
N HIS A 78 -12.78 27.17 0.96
CA HIS A 78 -11.55 26.45 0.67
C HIS A 78 -11.80 24.94 0.53
N PHE A 79 -12.54 24.36 1.47
CA PHE A 79 -12.90 22.95 1.48
C PHE A 79 -13.67 22.52 0.23
N GLN A 80 -14.68 23.28 -0.16
CA GLN A 80 -15.47 23.03 -1.37
C GLN A 80 -14.60 23.04 -2.62
N ARG A 81 -13.71 24.03 -2.76
CA ARG A 81 -12.74 24.10 -3.87
C ARG A 81 -11.84 22.86 -3.93
N VAL A 82 -11.33 22.40 -2.78
CA VAL A 82 -10.52 21.17 -2.70
C VAL A 82 -11.33 19.95 -3.12
N CYS A 83 -12.56 19.81 -2.63
CA CYS A 83 -13.47 18.74 -3.02
C CYS A 83 -13.76 18.74 -4.53
N GLU A 84 -14.04 19.90 -5.13
CA GLU A 84 -14.27 20.02 -6.58
C GLU A 84 -13.03 19.69 -7.41
N GLN A 85 -11.83 20.07 -6.95
CA GLN A 85 -10.58 19.68 -7.58
C GLN A 85 -10.35 18.17 -7.49
N PHE A 86 -10.61 17.59 -6.32
CA PHE A 86 -10.53 16.15 -6.08
C PHE A 86 -11.49 15.38 -7.00
N ASP A 87 -12.76 15.81 -7.07
CA ASP A 87 -13.77 15.19 -7.94
C ASP A 87 -13.37 15.25 -9.40
N ARG A 88 -12.90 16.41 -9.88
CA ARG A 88 -12.38 16.58 -11.25
C ARG A 88 -11.20 15.67 -11.52
N TYR A 89 -10.27 15.53 -10.57
CA TYR A 89 -9.11 14.67 -10.70
C TYR A 89 -9.51 13.19 -10.80
N MET A 90 -10.36 12.73 -9.88
CA MET A 90 -10.79 11.34 -9.81
C MET A 90 -11.67 10.94 -10.99
N ALA A 91 -12.53 11.84 -11.47
CA ALA A 91 -13.44 11.59 -12.59
C ALA A 91 -12.81 11.87 -13.97
N ASN A 92 -11.52 12.23 -14.06
CA ASN A 92 -10.90 12.60 -15.33
C ASN A 92 -10.75 11.40 -16.28
N GLN A 93 -11.77 11.20 -17.12
CA GLN A 93 -11.83 10.20 -18.20
C GLN A 93 -11.01 10.58 -19.44
N ARG A 94 -10.44 11.80 -19.47
CA ARG A 94 -9.55 12.27 -20.54
C ARG A 94 -8.12 12.38 -20.03
N ALA A 95 -7.68 11.48 -19.17
CA ALA A 95 -6.29 11.43 -18.77
C ALA A 95 -5.39 10.98 -19.94
N TRP A 96 -4.08 11.20 -19.83
CA TRP A 96 -3.13 10.90 -20.90
C TRP A 96 -3.30 9.48 -21.47
N TYR A 97 -3.45 8.47 -20.60
CA TYR A 97 -3.59 7.07 -20.99
C TYR A 97 -4.81 6.83 -21.88
N SER A 98 -6.00 7.33 -21.47
CA SER A 98 -7.23 7.20 -22.26
C SER A 98 -7.15 7.85 -23.65
N GLN A 99 -6.31 8.87 -23.81
CA GLN A 99 -6.15 9.59 -25.08
C GLN A 99 -5.12 8.95 -26.01
N HIS A 100 -4.07 8.31 -25.46
CA HIS A 100 -2.93 7.82 -26.24
C HIS A 100 -2.82 6.29 -26.31
N CYS A 101 -3.54 5.56 -25.46
CA CYS A 101 -3.50 4.10 -25.35
C CYS A 101 -4.87 3.45 -25.63
N ALA A 102 -5.64 4.03 -26.56
CA ALA A 102 -7.00 3.58 -26.89
C ALA A 102 -7.08 2.13 -27.42
N GLU A 103 -5.97 1.56 -27.89
CA GLU A 103 -5.88 0.18 -28.39
C GLU A 103 -5.86 -0.87 -27.26
N ALA A 104 -5.58 -0.45 -26.02
CA ALA A 104 -5.48 -1.34 -24.87
C ALA A 104 -6.24 -0.80 -23.65
N PRO A 105 -7.53 -0.44 -23.77
CA PRO A 105 -8.27 0.27 -22.72
C PRO A 105 -8.50 -0.58 -21.47
N GLU A 106 -8.47 -1.91 -21.60
CA GLU A 106 -8.64 -2.86 -20.50
C GLU A 106 -7.33 -3.35 -19.91
N CYS A 107 -6.18 -2.94 -20.45
CA CYS A 107 -4.88 -3.40 -19.98
C CYS A 107 -4.65 -2.94 -18.55
N ARG A 108 -4.57 -3.89 -17.63
CA ARG A 108 -4.33 -3.64 -16.20
C ARG A 108 -2.95 -4.08 -15.81
N VAL A 109 -2.18 -3.17 -15.23
CA VAL A 109 -0.83 -3.43 -14.72
C VAL A 109 -0.90 -3.67 -13.21
N ALA A 110 -0.34 -4.77 -12.73
CA ALA A 110 -0.06 -4.98 -11.32
C ALA A 110 1.44 -4.79 -11.06
N TYR A 111 1.78 -3.77 -10.27
CA TYR A 111 3.15 -3.39 -9.93
C TYR A 111 3.51 -3.93 -8.54
N PHE A 112 4.42 -4.91 -8.50
CA PHE A 112 4.86 -5.58 -7.28
C PHE A 112 6.18 -4.99 -6.81
N SER A 113 6.22 -4.57 -5.55
CA SER A 113 7.46 -4.10 -4.91
C SER A 113 7.42 -4.42 -3.42
N PRO A 114 8.57 -4.71 -2.78
CA PRO A 114 8.63 -4.84 -1.33
C PRO A 114 8.46 -3.49 -0.62
N GLU A 115 8.66 -2.36 -1.31
CA GLU A 115 8.62 -1.04 -0.68
C GLU A 115 7.99 0.06 -1.53
N PHE A 116 7.41 1.05 -0.85
CA PHE A 116 6.74 2.20 -1.47
C PHE A 116 6.98 3.50 -0.67
N GLY A 117 7.77 4.40 -1.24
CA GLY A 117 8.04 5.73 -0.69
C GLY A 117 6.91 6.70 -1.02
N LEU A 118 5.88 6.72 -0.19
CA LEU A 118 4.67 7.52 -0.43
C LEU A 118 4.64 8.81 0.39
N THR A 119 4.76 8.66 1.71
CA THR A 119 4.77 9.71 2.73
C THR A 119 5.32 9.13 4.04
N GLU A 120 5.87 10.00 4.87
CA GLU A 120 6.41 9.80 6.21
C GLU A 120 5.46 9.06 7.16
N CYS A 121 4.13 9.26 7.05
CA CYS A 121 3.17 8.56 7.90
C CYS A 121 2.89 7.11 7.46
N ILE A 122 3.55 6.63 6.39
CA ILE A 122 3.52 5.24 5.94
C ILE A 122 4.96 4.75 5.73
N PRO A 123 5.65 4.32 6.80
CA PRO A 123 7.08 3.99 6.75
C PRO A 123 7.33 2.60 6.16
N ILE A 124 6.96 2.40 4.89
CA ILE A 124 7.07 1.13 4.15
C ILE A 124 8.14 1.19 3.05
N TYR A 125 9.20 1.99 3.26
CA TYR A 125 10.36 2.06 2.38
C TYR A 125 11.65 2.35 3.14
N SER A 126 12.79 2.03 2.54
CA SER A 126 14.12 2.32 3.09
C SER A 126 14.99 3.17 2.16
N GLY A 127 14.72 3.22 0.85
CA GLY A 127 15.60 3.90 -0.09
C GLY A 127 15.01 4.20 -1.46
N GLY A 128 15.91 4.35 -2.45
CA GLY A 128 15.56 4.82 -3.79
C GLY A 128 14.62 3.89 -4.58
N LEU A 129 14.71 2.57 -4.36
CA LEU A 129 13.79 1.61 -4.99
C LEU A 129 12.35 1.87 -4.54
N GLY A 130 12.12 2.09 -3.24
CA GLY A 130 10.82 2.46 -2.71
C GLY A 130 10.33 3.83 -3.19
N VAL A 131 11.20 4.85 -3.22
CA VAL A 131 10.84 6.17 -3.78
C VAL A 131 10.37 6.04 -5.23
N LEU A 132 11.10 5.28 -6.05
CA LEU A 132 10.71 4.98 -7.42
C LEU A 132 9.35 4.28 -7.49
N SER A 133 9.11 3.26 -6.66
CA SER A 133 7.80 2.59 -6.57
C SER A 133 6.68 3.57 -6.25
N GLY A 134 6.90 4.49 -5.30
CA GLY A 134 5.93 5.52 -4.93
C GLY A 134 5.64 6.48 -6.09
N ASP A 135 6.69 6.96 -6.75
CA ASP A 135 6.57 7.88 -7.89
C ASP A 135 5.93 7.22 -9.11
N HIS A 136 6.14 5.92 -9.33
CA HIS A 136 5.38 5.16 -10.34
C HIS A 136 3.88 5.18 -10.04
N LEU A 137 3.45 4.95 -8.79
CA LEU A 137 2.03 4.99 -8.46
C LEU A 137 1.45 6.39 -8.60
N LYS A 138 2.17 7.44 -8.18
CA LYS A 138 1.76 8.84 -8.32
C LYS A 138 1.64 9.23 -9.80
N SER A 139 2.64 8.88 -10.61
CA SER A 139 2.65 9.16 -12.05
C SER A 139 1.56 8.38 -12.79
N ALA A 140 1.38 7.10 -12.48
CA ALA A 140 0.28 6.30 -13.02
C ALA A 140 -1.08 6.89 -12.65
N SER A 141 -1.20 7.38 -11.41
CA SER A 141 -2.37 8.11 -10.96
C SER A 141 -2.59 9.40 -11.75
N ASP A 142 -1.59 10.22 -12.06
CA ASP A 142 -1.78 11.45 -12.83
C ASP A 142 -2.05 11.19 -14.32
N LEU A 143 -1.40 10.18 -14.89
CA LEU A 143 -1.56 9.78 -16.29
C LEU A 143 -2.84 8.97 -16.55
N GLY A 144 -3.49 8.47 -15.50
CA GLY A 144 -4.71 7.66 -15.60
C GLY A 144 -4.46 6.24 -16.11
N ILE A 145 -3.26 5.71 -15.85
CA ILE A 145 -2.89 4.33 -16.19
C ILE A 145 -3.66 3.39 -15.27
N HIS A 146 -4.24 2.32 -15.81
CA HIS A 146 -4.90 1.28 -15.05
C HIS A 146 -3.88 0.42 -14.30
N MET A 147 -3.33 0.96 -13.22
CA MET A 147 -2.34 0.32 -12.38
C MET A 147 -2.92 -0.03 -11.02
N VAL A 148 -2.48 -1.15 -10.45
CA VAL A 148 -2.61 -1.48 -9.03
C VAL A 148 -1.23 -1.78 -8.46
N GLY A 149 -0.96 -1.33 -7.24
CA GLY A 149 0.26 -1.68 -6.52
C GLY A 149 0.05 -2.92 -5.64
N VAL A 150 1.09 -3.71 -5.42
CA VAL A 150 1.10 -4.84 -4.47
C VAL A 150 2.38 -4.84 -3.65
N GLY A 151 2.24 -4.94 -2.32
CA GLY A 151 3.35 -4.95 -1.36
C GLY A 151 3.04 -5.69 -0.06
N LEU A 152 3.96 -5.62 0.90
CA LEU A 152 3.79 -6.16 2.25
C LEU A 152 3.60 -5.04 3.27
N LEU A 153 2.67 -5.20 4.20
CA LEU A 153 2.36 -4.21 5.23
C LEU A 153 3.20 -4.46 6.49
N TYR A 154 4.32 -3.76 6.62
CA TYR A 154 5.24 -3.97 7.74
C TYR A 154 4.77 -3.34 9.04
N GLN A 155 4.61 -4.16 10.09
CA GLN A 155 4.19 -3.73 11.43
C GLN A 155 5.15 -2.73 12.09
N PHE A 156 6.43 -2.80 11.76
CA PHE A 156 7.50 -1.96 12.30
C PHE A 156 8.17 -1.07 11.25
N GLY A 157 7.68 -1.10 10.00
CA GLY A 157 8.28 -0.36 8.89
C GLY A 157 9.76 -0.65 8.69
N TYR A 158 10.51 0.41 8.37
CA TYR A 158 11.96 0.48 8.50
C TYR A 158 12.37 1.17 9.82
N PHE A 159 13.65 1.15 10.17
CA PHE A 159 14.10 1.77 11.42
C PHE A 159 14.13 3.30 11.35
N SER A 160 13.86 3.94 12.49
CA SER A 160 14.19 5.34 12.75
C SER A 160 15.60 5.40 13.33
N GLN A 161 16.46 6.20 12.69
CA GLN A 161 17.82 6.41 13.14
C GLN A 161 17.86 7.48 14.23
N TYR A 162 18.63 7.23 15.28
CA TYR A 162 19.11 8.26 16.19
C TYR A 162 20.57 8.02 16.52
N LEU A 163 21.28 9.07 16.95
CA LEU A 163 22.68 8.98 17.35
C LEU A 163 22.77 8.96 18.87
N SER A 164 23.57 8.03 19.41
CA SER A 164 23.95 8.07 20.81
C SER A 164 24.78 9.33 21.10
N PRO A 165 24.94 9.72 22.38
CA PRO A 165 25.82 10.84 22.75
C PRO A 165 27.26 10.70 22.22
N ASP A 166 27.72 9.47 22.00
CA ASP A 166 29.04 9.16 21.46
C ASP A 166 29.08 9.10 19.91
N GLY A 167 27.99 9.46 19.24
CA GLY A 167 27.88 9.51 17.78
C GLY A 167 27.59 8.17 17.10
N TRP A 168 27.26 7.11 17.86
CA TRP A 168 26.94 5.80 17.28
C TRP A 168 25.49 5.73 16.82
N GLN A 169 25.28 5.15 15.63
CA GLN A 169 23.94 4.84 15.15
C GLN A 169 23.23 3.90 16.12
N GLN A 170 21.97 4.23 16.41
CA GLN A 170 21.01 3.41 17.12
C GLN A 170 19.73 3.32 16.30
N GLU A 171 18.99 2.23 16.51
CA GLU A 171 17.80 1.90 15.73
C GLU A 171 16.58 1.82 16.65
N TYR A 172 15.55 2.56 16.29
CA TYR A 172 14.25 2.49 16.91
C TYR A 172 13.21 2.00 15.89
N TYR A 173 12.32 1.10 16.31
CA TYR A 173 11.29 0.50 15.44
C TYR A 173 9.90 0.84 16.01
N PRO A 174 9.32 1.99 15.63
CA PRO A 174 7.96 2.35 16.03
C PRO A 174 6.96 1.28 15.55
N VAL A 175 5.93 1.02 16.35
CA VAL A 175 4.83 0.14 15.95
C VAL A 175 3.83 0.94 15.13
N ASN A 176 3.59 0.52 13.88
CA ASN A 176 2.58 1.12 13.02
C ASN A 176 1.17 0.74 13.50
N ASP A 177 0.35 1.74 13.84
CA ASP A 177 -1.07 1.53 14.10
C ASP A 177 -1.87 1.68 12.80
N PHE A 178 -2.09 0.56 12.12
CA PHE A 178 -2.77 0.54 10.81
C PHE A 178 -4.18 1.15 10.84
N TYR A 179 -4.85 1.20 11.99
CA TYR A 179 -6.19 1.79 12.10
C TYR A 179 -6.18 3.32 12.13
N ASN A 180 -5.04 3.92 12.50
CA ASN A 180 -4.83 5.37 12.52
C ASN A 180 -4.01 5.86 11.31
N MET A 181 -3.73 4.99 10.36
CA MET A 181 -3.05 5.31 9.10
C MET A 181 -4.07 5.44 7.96
N PRO A 182 -3.70 6.05 6.82
CA PRO A 182 -4.54 6.12 5.60
C PRO A 182 -4.62 4.76 4.88
N LEU A 183 -5.07 3.74 5.63
CA LEU A 183 -5.21 2.35 5.25
C LEU A 183 -6.65 1.89 5.49
N GLN A 184 -7.17 1.06 4.60
CA GLN A 184 -8.49 0.45 4.78
C GLN A 184 -8.40 -1.06 4.64
N LEU A 185 -8.92 -1.79 5.62
CA LEU A 185 -8.98 -3.25 5.56
C LEU A 185 -9.98 -3.67 4.48
N MET A 186 -9.54 -4.50 3.53
CA MET A 186 -10.41 -5.02 2.50
C MET A 186 -11.36 -6.06 3.11
N ARG A 187 -12.64 -5.91 2.80
CA ARG A 187 -13.71 -6.77 3.31
C ARG A 187 -14.48 -7.39 2.16
N LYS A 188 -14.95 -8.61 2.38
CA LYS A 188 -15.91 -9.32 1.54
C LYS A 188 -17.31 -8.70 1.72
N PRO A 189 -18.29 -9.05 0.86
CA PRO A 189 -19.67 -8.55 0.99
C PRO A 189 -20.34 -8.85 2.34
N ASP A 190 -19.92 -9.91 3.03
CA ASP A 190 -20.40 -10.29 4.37
C ASP A 190 -19.74 -9.49 5.51
N GLY A 191 -18.83 -8.56 5.19
CA GLY A 191 -18.07 -7.76 6.14
C GLY A 191 -16.82 -8.43 6.70
N ALA A 192 -16.57 -9.71 6.42
CA ALA A 192 -15.36 -10.40 6.86
C ALA A 192 -14.12 -9.89 6.11
N PRO A 193 -12.93 -9.85 6.74
CA PRO A 193 -11.70 -9.47 6.05
C PRO A 193 -11.41 -10.39 4.84
N VAL A 194 -10.87 -9.81 3.78
CA VAL A 194 -10.28 -10.58 2.68
C VAL A 194 -8.99 -11.19 3.19
N ILE A 195 -8.94 -12.52 3.22
CA ILE A 195 -7.80 -13.31 3.67
C ILE A 195 -7.39 -14.25 2.53
N VAL A 196 -6.09 -14.26 2.25
CA VAL A 196 -5.46 -15.23 1.35
C VAL A 196 -4.54 -16.16 2.12
N GLN A 197 -4.33 -17.36 1.58
CA GLN A 197 -3.45 -18.36 2.19
C GLN A 197 -2.34 -18.76 1.22
N VAL A 198 -1.13 -18.89 1.76
CA VAL A 198 0.05 -19.38 1.05
C VAL A 198 0.60 -20.58 1.81
N ASN A 199 0.89 -21.66 1.10
CA ASN A 199 1.43 -22.87 1.72
C ASN A 199 2.93 -22.72 1.92
N TYR A 200 3.38 -22.84 3.17
CA TYR A 200 4.79 -22.97 3.54
C TYR A 200 5.07 -24.43 3.97
N PRO A 201 6.35 -24.86 4.04
CA PRO A 201 6.70 -26.24 4.33
C PRO A 201 6.04 -26.80 5.60
N ASP A 202 5.92 -26.01 6.66
CA ASP A 202 5.35 -26.49 7.92
C ASP A 202 3.83 -26.34 8.03
N ALA A 203 3.29 -25.24 7.51
CA ALA A 203 1.88 -24.88 7.65
C ALA A 203 1.48 -23.78 6.66
N PRO A 204 0.20 -23.71 6.25
CA PRO A 204 -0.33 -22.56 5.55
C PRO A 204 -0.25 -21.29 6.40
N VAL A 205 0.17 -20.18 5.79
CA VAL A 205 0.15 -18.85 6.40
C VAL A 205 -0.97 -18.04 5.77
N SER A 206 -1.78 -17.42 6.62
CA SER A 206 -2.84 -16.52 6.20
C SER A 206 -2.34 -15.07 6.15
N ALA A 207 -2.79 -14.28 5.18
CA ALA A 207 -2.55 -12.84 5.17
C ALA A 207 -3.86 -12.10 4.87
N GLN A 208 -4.13 -11.06 5.64
CA GLN A 208 -5.24 -10.14 5.36
C GLN A 208 -4.78 -9.04 4.40
N VAL A 209 -5.71 -8.47 3.64
CA VAL A 209 -5.41 -7.47 2.62
C VAL A 209 -5.87 -6.09 3.07
N TRP A 210 -4.96 -5.12 3.05
CA TRP A 210 -5.24 -3.71 3.25
C TRP A 210 -5.11 -2.94 1.94
N ARG A 211 -5.79 -1.80 1.83
CA ARG A 211 -5.69 -0.89 0.70
C ARG A 211 -5.20 0.49 1.17
N ILE A 212 -4.20 0.99 0.48
CA ILE A 212 -3.82 2.41 0.44
C ILE A 212 -4.35 2.97 -0.87
N GLN A 213 -5.02 4.13 -0.85
CA GLN A 213 -5.46 4.78 -2.08
C GLN A 213 -4.44 5.87 -2.47
N VAL A 214 -3.70 5.66 -3.56
CA VAL A 214 -2.70 6.61 -4.08
C VAL A 214 -3.31 7.35 -5.27
N GLY A 215 -4.06 8.41 -5.00
CA GLY A 215 -4.82 9.11 -6.03
C GLY A 215 -5.86 8.17 -6.65
N ARG A 216 -5.68 7.82 -7.92
CA ARG A 216 -6.52 6.85 -8.67
C ARG A 216 -6.03 5.41 -8.57
N VAL A 217 -4.80 5.19 -8.10
CA VAL A 217 -4.16 3.87 -8.06
C VAL A 217 -4.35 3.23 -6.68
N PRO A 218 -5.03 2.08 -6.58
CA PRO A 218 -5.08 1.32 -5.33
C PRO A 218 -3.78 0.53 -5.15
N LEU A 219 -3.21 0.60 -3.95
CA LEU A 219 -2.07 -0.20 -3.51
C LEU A 219 -2.55 -1.19 -2.45
N TYR A 220 -2.40 -2.48 -2.74
CA TYR A 220 -2.80 -3.57 -1.87
C TYR A 220 -1.62 -4.10 -1.07
N MET A 221 -1.79 -4.17 0.25
CA MET A 221 -0.73 -4.49 1.20
C MET A 221 -1.12 -5.72 2.01
N LEU A 222 -0.27 -6.75 2.02
CA LEU A 222 -0.52 -8.01 2.74
C LEU A 222 0.01 -7.93 4.17
N ASP A 223 -0.79 -8.39 5.13
CA ASP A 223 -0.45 -8.43 6.56
C ASP A 223 -0.63 -9.86 7.11
N SER A 224 0.47 -10.51 7.51
CA SER A 224 0.46 -11.85 8.10
C SER A 224 0.34 -11.84 9.63
N ASN A 225 0.23 -10.67 10.27
CA ASN A 225 0.10 -10.54 11.72
C ASN A 225 -1.31 -10.88 12.21
N LEU A 226 -1.72 -12.13 12.00
CA LEU A 226 -3.02 -12.69 12.37
C LEU A 226 -2.87 -13.67 13.54
N GLN A 227 -3.83 -13.67 14.47
CA GLN A 227 -3.81 -14.56 15.63
C GLN A 227 -3.83 -16.05 15.24
N GLN A 228 -4.48 -16.39 14.13
CA GLN A 228 -4.51 -17.76 13.60
C GLN A 228 -3.15 -18.26 13.08
N ASN A 229 -2.24 -17.35 12.74
CA ASN A 229 -0.89 -17.71 12.33
C ASN A 229 -0.02 -17.97 13.56
N ARG A 230 0.99 -18.82 13.41
CA ARG A 230 1.99 -19.05 14.47
C ARG A 230 2.83 -17.78 14.67
N PRO A 231 3.39 -17.54 15.88
CA PRO A 231 4.17 -16.33 16.16
C PRO A 231 5.24 -16.01 15.10
N ARG A 232 6.04 -16.99 14.67
CA ARG A 232 7.07 -16.83 13.62
C ARG A 232 6.54 -16.49 12.22
N ASP A 233 5.28 -16.80 11.93
CA ASP A 233 4.65 -16.53 10.64
C ASP A 233 4.07 -15.11 10.60
N ARG A 234 3.68 -14.59 11.77
CA ARG A 234 3.25 -13.19 11.94
C ARG A 234 4.39 -12.20 11.67
N GLU A 235 5.63 -12.65 11.87
CA GLU A 235 6.84 -11.86 11.66
C GLU A 235 7.23 -11.68 10.19
N ILE A 236 6.61 -12.43 9.26
CA ILE A 236 6.84 -12.24 7.81
C ILE A 236 6.57 -10.78 7.42
N THR A 237 5.49 -10.19 7.92
CA THR A 237 5.19 -8.75 7.71
C THR A 237 5.60 -7.91 8.92
N GLY A 238 6.66 -8.31 9.61
CA GLY A 238 7.21 -7.59 10.76
C GLY A 238 8.00 -6.34 10.34
N LYS A 239 9.18 -6.54 9.76
CA LYS A 239 10.14 -5.48 9.41
C LYS A 239 10.44 -5.49 7.91
N LEU A 240 10.54 -4.29 7.33
CA LEU A 240 11.11 -4.13 5.99
C LEU A 240 12.60 -4.43 6.05
N TYR A 241 13.07 -5.28 5.14
CA TYR A 241 14.44 -5.74 5.07
C TYR A 241 15.01 -6.41 6.35
N GLY A 242 14.14 -6.94 7.22
CA GLY A 242 14.54 -7.63 8.44
C GLY A 242 14.66 -9.16 8.32
N GLY A 243 15.20 -9.77 9.37
CA GLY A 243 15.33 -11.22 9.50
C GLY A 243 16.56 -11.78 8.78
N ASP A 244 16.60 -13.11 8.67
CA ASP A 244 17.64 -13.85 7.98
C ASP A 244 17.20 -14.26 6.56
N ARG A 245 18.02 -15.08 5.89
CA ARG A 245 17.74 -15.57 4.54
C ARG A 245 16.46 -16.41 4.46
N GLU A 246 16.07 -17.09 5.54
CA GLU A 246 14.79 -17.81 5.60
C GLU A 246 13.62 -16.82 5.66
N MET A 247 13.70 -15.78 6.51
CA MET A 247 12.69 -14.74 6.53
C MET A 247 12.55 -14.04 5.17
N ARG A 248 13.67 -13.80 4.48
CA ARG A 248 13.67 -13.22 3.13
C ARG A 248 12.87 -14.02 2.13
N ILE A 249 13.20 -15.29 1.92
CA ILE A 249 12.46 -16.12 0.97
C ILE A 249 10.99 -16.20 1.36
N ARG A 250 10.67 -16.19 2.67
CA ARG A 250 9.28 -16.23 3.13
C ARG A 250 8.51 -14.95 2.79
N GLN A 251 9.14 -13.79 2.91
CA GLN A 251 8.58 -12.50 2.47
C GLN A 251 8.35 -12.49 0.96
N GLU A 252 9.32 -12.94 0.16
CA GLU A 252 9.20 -12.97 -1.30
C GLU A 252 8.11 -13.93 -1.78
N ILE A 253 7.98 -15.09 -1.13
CA ILE A 253 6.88 -16.03 -1.36
C ILE A 253 5.53 -15.36 -1.05
N LEU A 254 5.42 -14.65 0.07
CA LEU A 254 4.17 -13.96 0.43
C LEU A 254 3.86 -12.83 -0.56
N LEU A 255 4.87 -12.05 -0.96
CA LEU A 255 4.73 -10.95 -1.91
C LEU A 255 4.31 -11.45 -3.30
N GLY A 256 5.03 -12.43 -3.85
CA GLY A 256 4.76 -12.97 -5.19
C GLY A 256 3.48 -13.80 -5.24
N ILE A 257 3.42 -14.90 -4.47
CA ILE A 257 2.29 -15.84 -4.48
C ILE A 257 1.09 -15.23 -3.78
N GLY A 258 1.28 -14.78 -2.54
CA GLY A 258 0.20 -14.20 -1.75
C GLY A 258 -0.37 -12.94 -2.40
N GLY A 259 0.50 -12.07 -2.92
CA GLY A 259 0.08 -10.86 -3.63
C GLY A 259 -0.76 -11.15 -4.88
N TYR A 260 -0.38 -12.12 -5.70
CA TYR A 260 -1.20 -12.50 -6.85
C TYR A 260 -2.55 -13.09 -6.44
N ARG A 261 -2.56 -13.95 -5.41
CA ARG A 261 -3.80 -14.50 -4.85
C ARG A 261 -4.71 -13.42 -4.26
N ALA A 262 -4.13 -12.37 -3.66
CA ALA A 262 -4.88 -11.24 -3.14
C ALA A 262 -5.61 -10.49 -4.26
N LEU A 263 -4.94 -10.25 -5.39
CA LEU A 263 -5.58 -9.67 -6.57
C LEU A 263 -6.73 -10.54 -7.08
N MET A 264 -6.52 -11.85 -7.24
CA MET A 264 -7.58 -12.78 -7.65
C MET A 264 -8.78 -12.77 -6.68
N ALA A 265 -8.52 -12.81 -5.38
CA ALA A 265 -9.56 -12.78 -4.34
C ALA A 265 -10.35 -11.47 -4.31
N LEU A 266 -9.77 -10.38 -4.82
CA LEU A 266 -10.43 -9.08 -5.01
C LEU A 266 -11.11 -8.95 -6.38
N GLY A 267 -11.08 -9.97 -7.23
CA GLY A 267 -11.63 -9.93 -8.60
C GLY A 267 -10.79 -9.08 -9.56
N ILE A 268 -9.51 -8.84 -9.24
CA ILE A 268 -8.60 -8.03 -10.03
C ILE A 268 -7.70 -8.95 -10.84
N GLU A 269 -8.00 -9.11 -12.12
CA GLU A 269 -7.14 -9.85 -13.05
C GLU A 269 -6.20 -8.88 -13.78
N PRO A 270 -4.87 -8.93 -13.53
CA PRO A 270 -3.91 -8.09 -14.23
C PRO A 270 -3.47 -8.72 -15.55
N THR A 271 -3.48 -7.92 -16.61
CA THR A 271 -2.92 -8.27 -17.93
C THR A 271 -1.40 -8.40 -17.83
N VAL A 272 -0.76 -7.43 -17.17
CA VAL A 272 0.69 -7.35 -16.99
C VAL A 272 1.03 -7.33 -15.50
N CYS A 273 2.03 -8.12 -15.13
CA CYS A 273 2.63 -8.15 -13.81
C CYS A 273 4.06 -7.61 -13.90
N HIS A 274 4.31 -6.44 -13.29
CA HIS A 274 5.61 -5.81 -13.23
C HIS A 274 6.26 -6.08 -11.88
N MET A 275 7.40 -6.77 -11.89
CA MET A 275 8.23 -7.03 -10.72
C MET A 275 9.34 -5.98 -10.65
N ASN A 276 9.34 -5.21 -9.56
CA ASN A 276 10.40 -4.27 -9.24
C ASN A 276 11.51 -5.00 -8.46
N GLU A 277 12.57 -5.39 -9.16
CA GLU A 277 13.63 -6.30 -8.69
C GLU A 277 13.13 -7.74 -8.42
N GLY A 278 14.03 -8.62 -7.96
CA GLY A 278 13.78 -10.07 -7.78
C GLY A 278 12.80 -10.45 -6.65
N HIS A 279 12.45 -9.52 -5.76
CA HIS A 279 11.70 -9.81 -4.54
C HIS A 279 10.29 -10.38 -4.75
N ALA A 280 9.72 -10.20 -5.95
CA ALA A 280 8.43 -10.73 -6.33
C ALA A 280 8.53 -11.90 -7.33
N ALA A 281 9.71 -12.50 -7.54
CA ALA A 281 9.93 -13.50 -8.59
C ALA A 281 8.99 -14.72 -8.48
N PHE A 282 8.57 -15.10 -7.27
CA PHE A 282 7.59 -16.19 -7.06
C PHE A 282 6.22 -15.93 -7.69
N LEU A 283 5.90 -14.67 -8.04
CA LEU A 283 4.73 -14.28 -8.83
C LEU A 283 4.65 -15.05 -10.16
N CYS A 284 5.80 -15.24 -10.82
CA CYS A 284 5.86 -15.96 -12.09
C CYS A 284 5.33 -17.39 -11.93
N LEU A 285 5.71 -18.08 -10.86
CA LEU A 285 5.29 -19.45 -10.59
C LEU A 285 3.80 -19.54 -10.26
N GLU A 286 3.28 -18.61 -9.46
CA GLU A 286 1.84 -18.60 -9.15
C GLU A 286 0.99 -18.28 -10.39
N ARG A 287 1.46 -17.40 -11.28
CA ARG A 287 0.79 -17.14 -12.57
C ARG A 287 0.73 -18.41 -13.42
N VAL A 288 1.84 -19.15 -13.54
CA VAL A 288 1.87 -20.44 -14.24
C VAL A 288 0.87 -21.42 -13.64
N ARG A 289 0.89 -21.60 -12.31
CA ARG A 289 -0.05 -22.46 -11.58
C ARG A 289 -1.51 -22.11 -11.87
N VAL A 290 -1.86 -20.82 -11.84
CA VAL A 290 -3.23 -20.35 -12.11
C VAL A 290 -3.62 -20.59 -13.57
N LEU A 291 -2.72 -20.42 -14.54
CA LEU A 291 -2.99 -20.69 -15.95
C LEU A 291 -3.15 -22.19 -16.23
N MET A 292 -2.36 -23.05 -15.58
CA MET A 292 -2.52 -24.50 -15.64
C MET A 292 -3.91 -24.91 -15.16
N ASP A 293 -4.33 -24.43 -13.99
CA ASP A 293 -5.66 -24.73 -13.43
C ASP A 293 -6.80 -24.20 -14.32
N ARG A 294 -6.67 -22.96 -14.80
CA ARG A 294 -7.76 -22.27 -15.53
C ARG A 294 -7.98 -22.83 -16.92
N PHE A 295 -6.91 -23.23 -17.61
CA PHE A 295 -6.95 -23.62 -19.02
C PHE A 295 -6.60 -25.09 -19.25
N GLY A 296 -6.29 -25.86 -18.20
CA GLY A 296 -5.89 -27.26 -18.32
C GLY A 296 -4.54 -27.45 -19.04
N LEU A 297 -3.68 -26.44 -19.01
CA LEU A 297 -2.39 -26.44 -19.68
C LEU A 297 -1.35 -27.21 -18.88
N ASN A 298 -0.37 -27.78 -19.58
CA ASN A 298 0.82 -28.27 -18.91
C ASN A 298 1.74 -27.09 -18.50
N PHE A 299 2.76 -27.38 -17.68
CA PHE A 299 3.68 -26.36 -17.16
C PHE A 299 4.33 -25.53 -18.27
N TYR A 300 4.83 -26.16 -19.34
CA TYR A 300 5.56 -25.47 -20.40
C TYR A 300 4.66 -24.53 -21.21
N GLU A 301 3.44 -24.97 -21.52
CA GLU A 301 2.43 -24.13 -22.18
C GLU A 301 2.03 -22.93 -21.32
N ALA A 302 1.74 -23.17 -20.03
CA ALA A 302 1.39 -22.13 -19.10
C ALA A 302 2.55 -21.16 -18.82
N ALA A 303 3.79 -21.64 -18.81
CA ALA A 303 4.99 -20.83 -18.67
C ALA A 303 5.19 -19.88 -19.86
N GLU A 304 5.03 -20.37 -21.09
CA GLU A 304 5.12 -19.51 -22.28
C GLU A 304 4.03 -18.44 -22.28
N LEU A 305 2.79 -18.80 -21.91
CA LEU A 305 1.70 -17.84 -21.80
C LEU A 305 1.95 -16.81 -20.68
N ALA A 306 2.39 -17.25 -19.50
CA ALA A 306 2.70 -16.37 -18.37
C ALA A 306 3.80 -15.36 -18.73
N ARG A 307 4.81 -15.78 -19.49
CA ARG A 307 5.96 -14.97 -19.88
C ARG A 307 5.57 -13.71 -20.62
N ALA A 308 4.55 -13.77 -21.48
CA ALA A 308 4.08 -12.61 -22.25
C ALA A 308 3.52 -11.47 -21.36
N GLY A 309 3.05 -11.79 -20.16
CA GLY A 309 2.49 -10.82 -19.22
C GLY A 309 3.40 -10.50 -18.03
N ASN A 310 4.66 -10.94 -18.03
CA ASN A 310 5.61 -10.69 -16.95
C ASN A 310 6.66 -9.65 -17.39
N MET A 311 6.74 -8.56 -16.64
CA MET A 311 7.76 -7.52 -16.81
C MET A 311 8.69 -7.52 -15.60
N PHE A 312 9.99 -7.50 -15.84
CA PHE A 312 11.02 -7.48 -14.80
C PHE A 312 11.91 -6.26 -14.99
N THR A 313 12.14 -5.52 -13.91
CA THR A 313 13.14 -4.45 -13.86
C THR A 313 14.19 -4.82 -12.84
N THR A 314 15.46 -4.73 -13.24
CA THR A 314 16.60 -4.84 -12.33
C THR A 314 17.30 -3.49 -12.22
N HIS A 315 17.65 -3.12 -11.00
CA HIS A 315 18.40 -1.91 -10.66
C HIS A 315 19.81 -2.25 -10.19
N THR A 316 20.04 -3.51 -9.83
CA THR A 316 21.30 -3.99 -9.28
C THR A 316 22.19 -4.56 -10.37
N SER A 317 23.28 -3.87 -10.67
CA SER A 317 24.28 -4.34 -11.65
C SER A 317 25.31 -5.34 -11.08
N VAL A 318 25.28 -5.59 -9.76
CA VAL A 318 26.27 -6.43 -9.05
C VAL A 318 25.61 -7.65 -8.40
N PRO A 319 26.27 -8.84 -8.41
CA PRO A 319 25.69 -10.07 -7.86
C PRO A 319 25.28 -9.99 -6.39
N ALA A 320 25.95 -9.13 -5.60
CA ALA A 320 25.71 -9.02 -4.16
C ALA A 320 24.33 -8.45 -3.79
N GLY A 321 23.66 -7.76 -4.71
CA GLY A 321 22.28 -7.28 -4.49
C GLY A 321 21.21 -8.18 -5.13
N ILE A 322 21.59 -9.36 -5.61
CA ILE A 322 20.66 -10.36 -6.14
C ILE A 322 20.45 -11.42 -5.06
N ASP A 323 19.20 -11.57 -4.62
CA ASP A 323 18.83 -12.62 -3.69
C ASP A 323 18.98 -14.00 -4.35
N VAL A 324 19.80 -14.85 -3.73
CA VAL A 324 20.00 -16.25 -4.13
C VAL A 324 19.61 -17.12 -2.96
N PHE A 325 18.85 -18.19 -3.19
CA PHE A 325 18.43 -19.15 -2.17
C PHE A 325 19.01 -20.53 -2.50
N ALA A 326 19.50 -21.24 -1.47
CA ALA A 326 20.01 -22.59 -1.65
C ALA A 326 18.82 -23.56 -1.82
N PRO A 327 18.93 -24.56 -2.69
CA PRO A 327 17.88 -25.54 -2.95
C PRO A 327 17.60 -26.45 -1.76
#